data_AF-A0A2H1GIL3-F1
#
_entry.id   AF-A0A2H1GIL3-F1
#
_cell.length_a   1.000
_cell.length_b   1.000
_cell.length_c   1.000
_cell.angle_alpha   90.00
_cell.angle_beta   90.00
_cell.angle_gamma   90.00
#
_symmetry.space_group_name_H-M   'P 1'
#
loop_
_entity.id
_entity.type
_entity.pdbx_description
1 polymer ?
#
loop_
_entity_poly.entity_id
_entity_poly.type
_entity_poly.pdbx_seq_one_letter_code
_entity_poly.pdbx_strand_id
1 'polypeptide(L)'
;MGKSGGRYSSLLPPTKACPRKDIAVSMVFAYTAYGEAFTKFGHEFPSKPEDYLYASKFFDVCEGLFAEGKLKPHPNDRRPNGLDGVLNGLDELREGKVSGAKLVYSV
;
A
#
# COMPACT_ATOMS: atom_id res chain seq x y z
N MET A 1 -18.61 -1.72 -16.02
CA MET A 1 -18.80 -0.27 -16.26
C MET A 1 -19.99 -0.10 -17.20
N GLY A 2 -20.82 0.92 -16.97
CA GLY A 2 -22.07 1.12 -17.71
C GLY A 2 -21.91 1.73 -19.10
N LYS A 3 -23.04 1.98 -19.77
CA LYS A 3 -23.14 2.62 -21.10
C LYS A 3 -22.76 4.12 -21.08
N SER A 4 -22.80 4.77 -19.92
CA SER A 4 -22.58 6.21 -19.74
C SER A 4 -21.14 6.58 -19.34
N GLY A 5 -20.15 5.74 -19.65
CA GLY A 5 -18.78 5.98 -19.17
C GLY A 5 -18.51 5.52 -17.73
N GLY A 6 -17.52 6.14 -17.11
CA GLY A 6 -17.20 5.96 -15.70
C GLY A 6 -15.80 6.41 -15.32
N ARG A 7 -15.42 6.13 -14.07
CA ARG A 7 -14.07 6.36 -13.54
C ARG A 7 -13.42 5.02 -13.23
N TYR A 8 -12.18 4.86 -13.67
CA TYR A 8 -11.32 3.74 -13.31
C TYR A 8 -10.14 4.28 -12.50
N SER A 9 -9.89 3.67 -11.35
CA SER A 9 -8.71 3.96 -10.52
C SER A 9 -7.89 2.70 -10.37
N SER A 10 -6.60 2.76 -10.67
CA SER A 10 -5.66 1.65 -10.47
C SER A 10 -4.68 1.93 -9.34
N LEU A 11 -4.13 0.87 -8.75
CA LEU A 11 -3.04 0.93 -7.77
C LEU A 11 -1.66 0.83 -8.41
N LEU A 12 -1.60 0.40 -9.66
CA LEU A 12 -0.38 0.25 -10.45
C LEU A 12 -0.56 0.95 -11.81
N PRO A 13 0.55 1.33 -12.47
CA PRO A 13 0.49 1.84 -13.83
C PRO A 13 -0.22 0.85 -14.76
N PRO A 14 -1.23 1.29 -15.53
CA PRO A 14 -1.88 0.41 -16.48
C PRO A 14 -0.88 0.04 -17.59
N THR A 15 -0.75 -1.26 -17.88
CA THR A 15 0.16 -1.77 -18.92
C THR A 15 -0.35 -1.55 -20.33
N LYS A 16 -1.64 -1.18 -20.48
CA LYS A 16 -2.30 -0.87 -21.75
C LYS A 16 -3.20 0.34 -21.57
N ALA A 17 -3.33 1.14 -22.62
CA ALA A 17 -4.29 2.24 -22.64
C ALA A 17 -5.73 1.72 -22.46
N CYS A 18 -6.57 2.50 -21.79
CA CYS A 18 -7.98 2.15 -21.65
C CYS A 18 -8.64 2.16 -23.04
N PRO A 19 -9.29 1.05 -23.45
CA PRO A 19 -9.86 0.94 -24.80
C PRO A 19 -11.10 1.83 -25.00
N ARG A 20 -11.71 2.35 -23.93
CA ARG A 20 -12.86 3.24 -24.03
C ARG A 20 -12.48 4.68 -23.67
N LYS A 21 -12.86 5.62 -24.54
CA LYS A 21 -12.60 7.06 -24.38
C LYS A 21 -13.54 7.75 -23.38
N ASP A 22 -14.67 7.11 -23.07
CA ASP A 22 -15.65 7.59 -22.10
C ASP A 22 -15.30 7.20 -20.65
N ILE A 23 -14.10 6.63 -20.42
CA ILE A 23 -13.59 6.26 -19.11
C ILE A 23 -12.47 7.22 -18.70
N ALA A 24 -12.69 7.93 -17.59
CA ALA A 24 -11.62 8.67 -16.94
C ALA A 24 -10.73 7.71 -16.15
N VAL A 25 -9.47 7.58 -16.54
CA VAL A 25 -8.48 6.75 -15.87
C VAL A 25 -7.68 7.59 -14.89
N SER A 26 -7.52 7.08 -13.68
CA SER A 26 -6.68 7.65 -12.64
C SER A 26 -5.84 6.54 -11.99
N MET A 27 -4.74 6.92 -11.36
CA MET A 27 -3.90 6.01 -10.59
C MET A 27 -3.66 6.61 -9.21
N VAL A 28 -3.80 5.79 -8.18
CA VAL A 28 -3.43 6.13 -6.80
C VAL A 28 -2.28 5.22 -6.41
N PHE A 29 -1.12 5.79 -6.13
CA PHE A 29 0.08 5.01 -5.90
C PHE A 29 0.71 5.37 -4.57
N ALA A 30 0.67 4.45 -3.60
CA ALA A 30 1.02 4.74 -2.21
C ALA A 30 2.44 5.32 -2.03
N TYR A 31 3.38 5.06 -2.94
CA TYR A 31 4.73 5.59 -2.88
C TYR A 31 4.80 7.12 -3.06
N THR A 32 3.79 7.76 -3.67
CA THR A 32 3.74 9.23 -3.76
C THR A 32 3.49 9.89 -2.41
N ALA A 33 3.02 9.15 -1.41
CA ALA A 33 2.83 9.63 -0.03
C ALA A 33 4.12 10.14 0.62
N TYR A 34 5.29 9.73 0.12
CA TYR A 34 6.58 10.22 0.60
C TYR A 34 6.91 11.63 0.09
N GLY A 35 6.22 12.13 -0.94
CA GLY A 35 6.45 13.46 -1.51
C GLY A 35 7.74 13.58 -2.33
N GLU A 36 8.49 12.49 -2.51
CA GLU A 36 9.76 12.46 -3.24
C GLU A 36 9.57 11.88 -4.65
N ALA A 37 10.48 12.23 -5.57
CA ALA A 37 10.55 11.59 -6.87
C ALA A 37 11.21 10.21 -6.75
N PHE A 38 10.75 9.23 -7.53
CA PHE A 38 11.30 7.87 -7.48
C PHE A 38 11.09 7.11 -8.79
N THR A 39 11.92 6.08 -9.01
CA THR A 39 11.78 5.15 -10.13
C THR A 39 11.18 3.84 -9.64
N LYS A 40 10.11 3.35 -10.28
CA LYS A 40 9.53 2.04 -9.96
C LYS A 40 8.88 1.37 -11.16
N PHE A 41 9.04 0.06 -11.28
CA PHE A 41 8.50 -0.73 -12.41
C PHE A 41 8.94 -0.21 -13.79
N GLY A 42 10.12 0.40 -13.89
CA GLY A 42 10.61 1.01 -15.15
C GLY A 42 9.95 2.36 -15.49
N HIS A 43 9.24 2.97 -14.55
CA HIS A 43 8.63 4.28 -14.70
C HIS A 43 9.25 5.29 -13.74
N GLU A 44 9.44 6.52 -14.22
CA GLU A 44 9.79 7.68 -13.41
C GLU A 44 8.52 8.33 -12.84
N PHE A 45 8.50 8.59 -11.54
CA PHE A 45 7.44 9.30 -10.86
C PHE A 45 8.00 10.60 -10.28
N PRO A 46 7.51 11.78 -10.70
CA PRO A 46 7.90 13.03 -10.08
C PRO A 46 7.37 13.11 -8.64
N SER A 47 7.98 13.98 -7.82
CA SER A 47 7.42 14.33 -6.53
C SER A 47 6.01 14.88 -6.67
N LYS A 48 5.16 14.55 -5.70
CA LYS A 48 3.77 14.99 -5.65
C LYS A 48 3.42 15.50 -4.24
N PRO A 49 3.72 16.76 -3.93
CA PRO A 49 3.55 17.32 -2.59
C PRO A 49 2.13 17.21 -2.04
N GLU A 50 1.12 17.22 -2.91
CA GLU A 50 -0.28 17.09 -2.50
C GLU A 50 -0.58 15.71 -1.88
N ASP A 51 0.05 14.65 -2.40
CA ASP A 51 -0.11 13.29 -1.87
C ASP A 51 0.58 13.15 -0.51
N TYR A 52 1.71 13.83 -0.31
CA TYR A 52 2.38 13.91 0.99
C TYR A 52 1.50 14.62 2.03
N LEU A 53 0.94 15.79 1.69
CA LEU A 53 0.05 16.53 2.58
C LEU A 53 -1.22 15.74 2.91
N TYR A 54 -1.74 14.97 1.95
CA TYR A 54 -2.84 14.06 2.20
C TYR A 54 -2.43 12.92 3.14
N ALA A 55 -1.29 12.28 2.89
CA ALA A 55 -0.80 11.17 3.70
C ALA A 55 -0.55 11.58 5.16
N SER A 56 0.07 12.74 5.39
CA SER A 56 0.27 13.29 6.75
C SER A 56 -1.06 13.40 7.50
N LYS A 57 -2.07 14.06 6.91
CA LYS A 57 -3.41 14.18 7.52
C LYS A 57 -4.09 12.82 7.73
N PHE A 58 -3.90 11.90 6.78
CA PHE A 58 -4.45 10.56 6.87
C PHE A 58 -3.85 9.79 8.05
N PHE A 59 -2.54 9.90 8.28
CA PHE A 59 -1.88 9.27 9.42
C PHE A 59 -2.35 9.87 10.76
N ASP A 60 -2.55 11.19 10.85
CA ASP A 60 -3.13 11.82 12.05
C ASP A 60 -4.51 11.24 12.39
N VAL A 61 -5.36 11.05 11.37
CA VAL A 61 -6.68 10.42 11.54
C VAL A 61 -6.54 8.97 11.99
N CYS A 62 -5.65 8.19 11.37
CA CYS A 62 -5.41 6.80 11.75
C CYS A 62 -4.91 6.68 13.19
N GLU A 63 -3.99 7.55 13.62
CA GLU A 63 -3.49 7.59 14.99
C GLU A 63 -4.63 7.79 16.00
N GLY A 64 -5.51 8.77 15.75
CA GLY A 64 -6.71 8.97 16.56
C GLY A 64 -7.61 7.73 16.62
N LEU A 65 -7.85 7.08 15.47
CA LEU A 65 -8.67 5.86 15.41
C LEU A 65 -8.05 4.67 16.16
N PHE A 66 -6.71 4.56 16.16
CA PHE A 66 -6.00 3.57 16.95
C PHE A 66 -6.08 3.87 18.45
N ALA A 67 -5.86 5.12 18.86
CA ALA A 67 -5.95 5.55 20.24
C ALA A 67 -7.35 5.31 20.84
N GLU A 68 -8.40 5.54 20.04
CA GLU A 68 -9.79 5.28 20.41
C GLU A 68 -10.21 3.80 20.31
N GLY A 69 -9.34 2.91 19.80
CA GLY A 69 -9.63 1.49 19.61
C GLY A 69 -10.65 1.19 18.49
N LYS A 70 -10.99 2.17 17.65
CA LYS A 70 -11.90 2.03 16.50
C LYS A 70 -11.23 1.37 15.30
N LEU A 71 -9.90 1.44 15.24
CA LEU A 71 -9.08 0.72 14.28
C LEU A 71 -8.22 -0.31 15.03
N LYS A 72 -8.28 -1.57 14.59
CA LYS A 72 -7.47 -2.66 15.14
C LYS A 72 -6.45 -3.11 14.10
N PRO A 73 -5.19 -3.36 14.48
CA PRO A 73 -4.23 -3.90 13.55
C PRO A 73 -4.63 -5.31 13.13
N HIS A 74 -4.09 -5.73 11.99
CA HIS A 74 -4.16 -7.14 11.57
C HIS A 74 -3.53 -8.04 12.64
N PRO A 75 -4.05 -9.26 12.89
CA PRO A 75 -3.46 -10.19 13.85
C PRO A 75 -1.95 -10.33 13.68
N ASN A 76 -1.23 -10.21 14.80
CA ASN A 76 0.22 -10.15 14.86
C ASN A 76 0.74 -11.50 15.35
N ASP A 77 1.63 -12.13 14.57
CA ASP A 77 2.39 -13.31 14.97
C ASP A 77 3.82 -12.86 15.31
N ARG A 78 4.08 -12.67 16.62
CA ARG A 78 5.38 -12.18 17.10
C ARG A 78 6.38 -13.31 17.14
N ARG A 79 7.50 -13.15 16.43
CA ARG A 79 8.55 -14.15 16.29
C ARG A 79 9.84 -13.74 17.01
N PRO A 80 10.63 -14.70 17.53
CA PRO A 80 11.88 -14.42 18.23
C PRO A 80 13.01 -14.06 17.24
N ASN A 81 14.20 -13.79 17.79
CA ASN A 81 15.46 -13.61 17.06
C ASN A 81 15.59 -12.34 16.20
N GLY A 82 14.73 -11.34 16.41
CA GLY A 82 14.84 -10.03 15.75
C GLY A 82 15.04 -10.14 14.23
N LEU A 83 16.00 -9.40 13.68
CA LEU A 83 16.29 -9.44 12.25
C LEU A 83 16.78 -10.81 11.76
N ASP A 84 17.50 -11.57 12.59
CA ASP A 84 18.00 -12.90 12.22
C ASP A 84 16.86 -13.88 11.96
N GLY A 85 15.72 -13.70 12.63
CA GLY A 85 14.52 -14.52 12.44
C GLY A 85 13.78 -14.25 11.12
N VAL A 86 14.01 -13.11 10.45
CA VAL A 86 13.24 -12.68 9.28
C VAL A 86 13.40 -13.64 8.11
N LEU A 87 14.61 -14.18 7.89
CA LEU A 87 14.88 -15.09 6.77
C LEU A 87 14.02 -16.36 6.85
N ASN A 88 14.01 -17.01 8.01
CA ASN A 88 13.15 -18.17 8.23
C ASN A 88 11.66 -17.82 8.09
N GLY A 89 11.24 -16.65 8.59
CA GLY A 89 9.86 -16.18 8.41
C GLY A 89 9.44 -15.98 6.94
N LEU A 90 10.36 -15.52 6.10
CA LEU A 90 10.11 -15.39 4.66
C LEU A 90 9.97 -16.77 3.99
N ASP A 91 10.73 -17.76 4.44
CA ASP A 91 10.60 -19.14 3.96
C ASP A 91 9.25 -19.75 4.36
N GLU A 92 8.82 -19.56 5.61
CA GLU A 92 7.48 -19.98 6.07
C GLU A 92 6.35 -19.34 5.27
N LEU A 93 6.46 -18.05 4.93
CA LEU A 93 5.51 -17.35 4.07
C LEU A 93 5.46 -17.97 2.67
N ARG A 94 6.62 -18.27 2.07
CA ARG A 94 6.72 -18.87 0.73
C ARG A 94 6.13 -20.28 0.69
N GLU A 95 6.30 -21.04 1.77
CA GLU A 95 5.77 -22.39 1.93
C GLU A 95 4.28 -22.42 2.32
N GLY A 96 3.63 -21.26 2.49
CA GLY A 96 2.22 -21.16 2.84
C GLY A 96 1.90 -21.54 4.28
N LYS A 97 2.88 -21.51 5.19
CA LYS A 97 2.74 -21.87 6.61
C LYS A 97 2.12 -20.77 7.47
N VAL A 98 2.00 -19.56 6.95
CA VAL A 98 1.43 -18.40 7.64
C VAL A 98 0.05 -18.09 7.05
N SER A 99 -0.98 -18.06 7.89
CA SER A 99 -2.35 -17.76 7.49
C SER A 99 -3.00 -16.81 8.49
N GLY A 100 -3.70 -15.79 8.00
CA GLY A 100 -4.49 -14.87 8.83
C GLY A 100 -3.69 -14.01 9.81
N ALA A 101 -2.35 -14.00 9.74
CA ALA A 101 -1.49 -13.21 10.62
C ALA A 101 -0.34 -12.54 9.86
N LYS A 102 0.18 -11.45 10.44
CA LYS A 102 1.40 -10.79 9.99
C LYS A 102 2.55 -11.21 10.90
N LEU A 103 3.62 -11.77 10.33
CA LEU A 103 4.86 -12.02 11.06
C LEU A 103 5.48 -10.68 11.51
N VAL A 104 5.79 -10.56 12.79
CA VAL A 104 6.38 -9.36 13.41
C VAL A 104 7.62 -9.75 14.20
N TYR A 105 8.74 -9.09 13.92
CA TYR A 105 10.02 -9.28 14.60
C TYR A 105 10.37 -7.98 15.30
N SER A 106 10.63 -8.03 16.61
CA SER A 106 11.04 -6.86 17.39
C SER A 106 12.56 -6.72 17.36
N VAL A 107 13.04 -5.49 17.20
CA VAL A 107 14.46 -5.11 17.21
C VAL A 107 14.71 -4.08 18.30
#